data_AF-A0A352IW16-F1
#
_entry.id   AF-A0A352IW16-F1
#
_cell.length_a   1.000
_cell.length_b   1.000
_cell.length_c   1.000
_cell.angle_alpha   90.00
_cell.angle_beta   90.00
_cell.angle_gamma   90.00
#
_symmetry.space_group_name_H-M   'P 1'
#
loop_
_entity.id
_entity.type
_entity.pdbx_description
1 polymer ?
#
loop_
_entity_poly.entity_id
_entity_poly.type
_entity_poly.pdbx_seq_one_letter_code
_entity_poly.pdbx_strand_id
1 'polypeptide(L)'
;MTIKDLFFKPLDRSINGVVKADQSDDATVWQELEEYVVTNELEKHFRDFFESYSTDLKDPSIPNRVGIWISGFFGSGKSHFLKALSYLM
;
A
#
# COMPACT_ATOMS: atom_id res chain seq x y z
N MET A 1 -1.83 9.42 -34.28
CA MET A 1 -1.70 9.45 -32.82
C MET A 1 -3.09 9.71 -32.26
N THR A 2 -3.67 8.73 -31.57
CA THR A 2 -4.96 8.85 -30.90
C THR A 2 -4.75 9.27 -29.45
N ILE A 3 -5.77 9.86 -28.81
CA ILE A 3 -5.67 10.27 -27.39
C ILE A 3 -5.33 9.07 -26.49
N LYS A 4 -5.79 7.86 -26.82
CA LYS A 4 -5.49 6.62 -26.08
C LYS A 4 -3.99 6.35 -26.01
N ASP A 5 -3.22 6.75 -27.03
CA ASP A 5 -1.77 6.52 -27.12
C ASP A 5 -0.96 7.43 -26.17
N LEU A 6 -1.58 8.42 -25.53
CA LEU A 6 -0.94 9.29 -24.53
C LEU A 6 -0.83 8.63 -23.15
N PHE A 7 -1.63 7.60 -22.88
CA PHE A 7 -1.71 7.00 -21.55
C PHE A 7 -0.74 5.85 -21.41
N PHE A 8 -0.04 5.79 -20.28
CA PHE A 8 0.87 4.68 -19.96
C PHE A 8 0.12 3.34 -19.82
N LYS A 9 -1.13 3.37 -19.32
CA LYS A 9 -1.97 2.18 -19.12
C LYS A 9 -3.22 2.20 -20.00
N PRO A 10 -3.77 1.03 -20.37
CA PRO A 10 -5.03 0.93 -21.12
C PRO A 10 -6.20 1.59 -20.38
N LEU A 11 -7.01 2.40 -21.09
CA LEU A 11 -8.16 3.12 -20.50
C LEU A 11 -9.36 2.24 -20.16
N ASP A 12 -9.43 1.05 -20.76
CA ASP A 12 -10.52 0.07 -20.69
C ASP A 12 -10.29 -1.04 -19.65
N ARG A 13 -9.19 -0.96 -18.89
CA ARG A 13 -8.89 -1.91 -17.83
C ARG A 13 -9.88 -1.79 -16.67
N SER A 14 -10.22 -2.92 -16.06
CA SER A 14 -11.00 -2.93 -14.82
C SER A 14 -10.19 -2.27 -13.71
N ILE A 15 -10.84 -1.48 -12.85
CA ILE A 15 -10.24 -0.89 -11.66
C ILE A 15 -11.23 -1.04 -10.50
N ASN A 16 -10.76 -1.60 -9.39
CA ASN A 16 -11.55 -1.64 -8.16
C ASN A 16 -11.62 -0.23 -7.56
N GLY A 17 -12.82 0.37 -7.62
CA GLY A 17 -13.05 1.71 -7.07
C GLY A 17 -12.99 1.78 -5.54
N VAL A 18 -13.01 0.63 -4.85
CA VAL A 18 -12.97 0.54 -3.39
C VAL A 18 -12.00 -0.56 -2.98
N VAL A 19 -10.97 -0.18 -2.23
CA VAL A 19 -10.03 -1.11 -1.60
C VAL A 19 -10.67 -1.63 -0.31
N LYS A 20 -10.85 -2.95 -0.21
CA LYS A 20 -11.27 -3.61 1.04
C LYS A 20 -10.13 -4.46 1.58
N ALA A 21 -9.91 -4.37 2.89
CA ALA A 21 -8.79 -5.07 3.54
C ALA A 21 -8.97 -6.60 3.59
N ASP A 22 -10.20 -7.10 3.53
CA ASP A 22 -10.55 -8.53 3.57
C ASP A 22 -10.49 -9.21 2.20
N GLN A 23 -10.38 -8.45 1.10
CA GLN A 23 -10.22 -9.00 -0.25
C GLN A 23 -8.78 -9.43 -0.49
N SER A 24 -8.57 -10.73 -0.65
CA SER A 24 -7.26 -11.39 -0.72
C SER A 24 -7.13 -12.36 -1.90
N ASP A 25 -8.07 -12.37 -2.85
CA ASP A 25 -7.90 -13.16 -4.07
C ASP A 25 -6.71 -12.66 -4.90
N ASP A 26 -5.92 -13.59 -5.44
CA ASP A 26 -4.65 -13.30 -6.12
C ASP A 26 -4.79 -12.29 -7.28
N ALA A 27 -5.91 -12.35 -8.01
CA ALA A 27 -6.18 -11.44 -9.13
C ALA A 27 -6.35 -10.00 -8.64
N THR A 28 -7.12 -9.80 -7.56
CA THR A 28 -7.29 -8.49 -6.93
C THR A 28 -5.98 -7.99 -6.35
N VAL A 29 -5.22 -8.84 -5.65
CA VAL A 29 -3.92 -8.46 -5.09
C VAL A 29 -2.98 -7.99 -6.19
N TRP A 30 -2.90 -8.74 -7.30
CA TRP A 30 -2.02 -8.38 -8.40
C TRP A 30 -2.38 -7.04 -9.02
N GLN A 31 -3.67 -6.84 -9.30
CA GLN A 31 -4.17 -5.61 -9.89
C GLN A 31 -3.94 -4.41 -8.96
N GLU A 32 -4.17 -4.55 -7.65
CA GLU A 32 -3.93 -3.49 -6.68
C GLU A 32 -2.45 -3.09 -6.63
N LEU A 33 -1.54 -4.08 -6.61
CA LEU A 33 -0.09 -3.83 -6.66
C LEU A 33 0.34 -3.17 -7.97
N GLU A 34 -0.22 -3.60 -9.10
CA GLU A 34 0.07 -2.99 -10.41
C GLU A 34 -0.41 -1.54 -10.48
N GLU A 35 -1.56 -1.22 -9.90
CA GLU A 35 -2.10 0.14 -9.83
C GLU A 35 -1.48 1.01 -8.72
N TYR A 36 -0.71 0.44 -7.80
CA TYR A 36 -0.12 1.18 -6.68
C TYR A 36 1.08 2.02 -7.13
N VAL A 37 0.86 3.33 -7.25
CA VAL A 37 1.93 4.28 -7.58
C VAL A 37 2.59 4.78 -6.30
N VAL A 38 3.85 4.40 -6.08
CA VAL A 38 4.66 4.92 -4.97
C VAL A 38 5.13 6.32 -5.30
N THR A 39 4.63 7.30 -4.55
CA THR A 39 5.11 8.68 -4.58
C THR A 39 6.28 8.86 -3.61
N ASN A 40 7.02 9.96 -3.75
CA ASN A 40 8.12 10.28 -2.83
C ASN A 40 7.67 10.35 -1.35
N GLU A 41 6.44 10.80 -1.08
CA GLU A 41 5.91 10.84 0.28
C GLU A 41 5.54 9.45 0.80
N LEU A 42 4.94 8.60 -0.05
CA LEU A 42 4.68 7.20 0.32
C LEU A 42 5.99 6.45 0.60
N GLU A 43 7.03 6.67 -0.21
CA GLU A 43 8.34 6.07 0.02
C GLU A 43 8.89 6.40 1.41
N LYS A 44 8.79 7.67 1.84
CA LYS A 44 9.20 8.07 3.19
C LYS A 44 8.40 7.32 4.25
N HIS A 45 7.08 7.24 4.11
CA HIS A 45 6.23 6.51 5.06
C HIS A 45 6.55 5.01 5.12
N PHE A 46 6.84 4.37 3.99
CA PHE A 46 7.30 2.98 3.98
C PHE A 46 8.63 2.83 4.70
N ARG A 47 9.58 3.74 4.46
CA ARG A 47 10.89 3.73 5.10
C ARG A 47 10.78 3.88 6.63
N ASP A 48 10.02 4.87 7.10
CA ASP A 48 9.79 5.10 8.53
C ASP A 48 9.15 3.87 9.19
N PHE A 49 8.19 3.24 8.49
CA PHE A 49 7.56 2.01 8.94
C PHE A 49 8.57 0.87 9.08
N PHE A 50 9.32 0.56 8.02
CA PHE A 50 10.26 -0.56 8.03
C PHE A 50 11.44 -0.33 8.98
N GLU A 51 11.90 0.90 9.16
CA GLU A 51 12.94 1.23 10.15
C GLU A 51 12.45 0.93 11.57
N SER A 52 11.22 1.33 11.89
CA SER A 52 10.59 1.05 13.19
C SER A 52 10.32 -0.43 13.39
N TYR A 53 9.82 -1.13 12.35
CA TYR A 53 9.42 -2.53 12.45
C TYR A 53 10.61 -3.50 12.42
N SER A 54 11.70 -3.15 11.74
CA SER A 54 12.91 -3.98 11.62
C SER A 54 13.88 -3.80 12.79
N THR A 55 13.53 -2.99 13.79
CA THR A 55 14.37 -2.78 14.97
C THR A 55 14.52 -4.09 15.74
N ASP A 56 15.77 -4.46 16.06
CA ASP A 56 16.16 -5.75 16.63
C ASP A 56 15.42 -6.04 17.96
N LEU A 57 14.49 -7.01 17.93
CA LEU A 57 13.62 -7.41 19.04
C LEU A 57 14.33 -8.30 20.08
N LYS A 58 15.65 -8.13 20.27
CA LYS A 58 16.42 -8.90 21.26
C LYS A 58 15.90 -8.75 22.68
N ASP A 59 15.17 -7.68 22.97
CA ASP A 59 14.40 -7.55 24.20
C ASP A 59 13.04 -8.27 24.06
N PRO A 60 12.83 -9.38 24.80
CA PRO A 60 11.61 -10.18 24.72
C PRO A 60 10.37 -9.46 25.26
N SER A 61 10.49 -8.23 25.79
CA SER A 61 9.36 -7.37 26.19
C SER A 61 8.80 -6.50 25.06
N ILE A 62 9.48 -6.46 23.90
CA ILE A 62 9.10 -5.65 22.72
C ILE A 62 8.13 -6.38 21.76
N PRO A 63 8.23 -7.70 21.52
CA PRO A 63 7.22 -8.44 20.77
C PRO A 63 5.82 -8.17 21.36
N ASN A 64 4.86 -7.76 20.52
CA ASN A 64 3.51 -7.32 20.87
C ASN A 64 3.35 -5.87 21.41
N ARG A 65 4.37 -5.01 21.35
CA ARG A 65 4.25 -3.56 21.68
C ARG A 65 4.36 -2.63 20.47
N VAL A 66 4.60 -3.16 19.26
CA VAL A 66 4.68 -2.35 18.04
C VAL A 66 3.28 -2.04 17.54
N GLY A 67 2.90 -0.76 17.57
CA GLY A 67 1.65 -0.25 17.03
C GLY A 67 1.91 0.80 15.96
N ILE A 68 1.13 0.78 14.89
CA ILE A 68 1.23 1.73 13.77
C ILE A 68 -0.03 2.59 13.77
N TRP A 69 0.12 3.91 13.70
CA TRP A 69 -0.99 4.84 13.56
C TRP A 69 -0.97 5.50 12.19
N ILE A 70 -1.96 5.21 11.35
CA ILE A 70 -2.08 5.78 9.99
C ILE A 70 -3.18 6.84 10.00
N SER A 71 -2.81 8.11 9.84
CA SER A 71 -3.73 9.25 9.83
C SER A 71 -3.66 10.06 8.54
N GLY A 72 -4.75 10.77 8.21
CA GLY A 72 -4.85 11.56 6.97
C GLY A 72 -6.29 11.80 6.53
N PHE A 73 -6.48 12.72 5.59
CA PHE A 73 -7.80 13.12 5.07
C PHE A 73 -8.55 11.99 4.35
N PHE A 74 -9.86 12.16 4.13
CA PHE A 74 -10.63 11.22 3.30
C PHE A 74 -10.03 11.16 1.88
N GLY A 75 -9.96 9.95 1.30
CA GLY A 75 -9.35 9.75 -0.02
C GLY A 75 -7.82 9.78 -0.05
N SER A 76 -7.13 9.97 1.07
CA SER A 76 -5.66 10.06 1.10
C SER A 76 -4.91 8.72 0.99
N GLY A 77 -5.60 7.62 0.66
CA GLY A 77 -4.97 6.31 0.46
C GLY A 77 -4.62 5.50 1.72
N LYS A 78 -5.06 5.89 2.92
CA LYS A 78 -4.71 5.20 4.20
C LYS A 78 -4.95 3.68 4.18
N SER A 79 -6.14 3.24 3.79
CA SER A 79 -6.47 1.81 3.75
C SER A 79 -5.65 1.08 2.69
N HIS A 80 -5.35 1.75 1.56
CA HIS A 80 -4.53 1.18 0.50
C HIS A 80 -3.06 1.04 0.94
N PHE A 81 -2.53 2.02 1.68
CA PHE A 81 -1.21 1.94 2.30
C PHE A 81 -1.10 0.78 3.30
N LEU A 82 -2.09 0.64 4.20
CA LEU A 82 -2.15 -0.49 5.13
C LEU A 82 -2.19 -1.84 4.39
N LYS A 83 -2.99 -1.94 3.33
CA LYS A 83 -3.12 -3.16 2.54
C LYS A 83 -1.82 -3.48 1.78
N ALA A 84 -1.17 -2.46 1.20
CA ALA A 84 0.15 -2.62 0.57
C ALA A 84 1.21 -3.11 1.57
N LEU A 85 1.22 -2.58 2.80
CA LEU A 85 2.09 -3.11 3.86
C LEU A 85 1.82 -4.58 4.15
N SER A 86 0.55 -5.00 4.22
CA SER A 86 0.20 -6.40 4.48
C SER A 86 0.67 -7.38 3.40
N TYR A 87 0.88 -6.92 2.17
CA TYR A 87 1.44 -7.75 1.09
C TYR A 87 2.96 -7.94 1.20
N LEU A 88 3.65 -7.06 1.94
CA LEU A 88 5.11 -7.05 2.08
C LEU A 88 5.60 -7.80 3.32
N MET A 89 4.69 -8.30 4.17
CA MET A 89 4.97 -8.90 5.48
C MET A 89 4.57 -10.37 5.56
#